data_AF-A0A930XHR8-F1
#
_entry.id   AF-A0A930XHR8-F1
#
_cell.length_a   1.000
_cell.length_b   1.000
_cell.length_c   1.000
_cell.angle_alpha   90.00
_cell.angle_beta   90.00
_cell.angle_gamma   90.00
#
_symmetry.space_group_name_H-M   'P 1'
#
loop_
_entity.id
_entity.type
_entity.pdbx_description
1 polymer ?
#
loop_
_entity_poly.entity_id
_entity_poly.type
_entity_poly.pdbx_seq_one_letter_code
_entity_poly.pdbx_strand_id
1 'polypeptide(L)'
;MVSTPTKPKVQLEVFELESGEHKYQALEINLVEPKDLISVSEMQMLEIPPELNLQREIILYGVAPNWLYGNLIWRFYNVPWVASFDIRSKTAVVVSSCTSSIEPGDIIPINTNRTPSLAIFICGAPDSGKSILSHALRRSLPAIRPDIKILLHRANWDGEGNHTLENPDTDLAKKLKDKNKSRIHKLPNADELLEKYFQYHAKAVENIREVVDISLVDVGGMAEECKNPVIEQCSHYIVISRYPEKIQEWHELCKDKLQPLAVIHSVWEDKVEVLHTQPYLEIIAGKWEKGVQVPDALLNEILKLL
;
A
#
# COMPACT_ATOMS: atom_id res chain seq x y z
N MET A 1 2.59 -7.49 41.35
CA MET A 1 1.86 -7.64 40.06
C MET A 1 2.88 -8.11 39.05
N VAL A 2 2.81 -9.38 38.63
CA VAL A 2 3.69 -9.91 37.59
C VAL A 2 3.22 -9.27 36.29
N SER A 3 4.04 -8.39 35.70
CA SER A 3 3.76 -7.84 34.38
C SER A 3 3.70 -9.00 33.41
N THR A 4 2.52 -9.24 32.83
CA THR A 4 2.40 -10.08 31.64
C THR A 4 3.44 -9.63 30.61
N PRO A 5 4.31 -10.52 30.10
CA PRO A 5 5.29 -10.13 29.10
C PRO A 5 4.54 -9.53 27.91
N THR A 6 4.84 -8.27 27.61
CA THR A 6 4.35 -7.58 26.42
C THR A 6 4.79 -8.39 25.21
N LYS A 7 3.82 -8.89 24.43
CA LYS A 7 4.11 -9.59 23.17
C LYS A 7 4.93 -8.65 22.27
N PRO A 8 5.96 -9.17 21.57
CA PRO A 8 6.77 -8.34 20.68
C PRO A 8 5.91 -7.76 19.56
N LYS A 9 6.01 -6.45 19.34
CA LYS A 9 5.28 -5.75 18.26
C LYS A 9 5.92 -5.91 16.88
N VAL A 10 7.13 -6.45 16.84
CA VAL A 10 7.86 -6.76 15.62
C VAL A 10 8.17 -8.25 15.65
N GLN A 11 7.72 -8.94 14.62
CA GLN A 11 8.06 -10.34 14.37
C GLN A 11 8.87 -10.41 13.08
N LEU A 12 9.85 -11.30 13.09
CA LEU A 12 10.70 -11.58 11.94
C LEU A 12 10.45 -13.01 11.50
N GLU A 13 10.30 -13.22 10.20
CA GLU A 13 10.08 -14.54 9.62
C GLU A 13 11.04 -14.74 8.45
N VAL A 14 11.60 -15.93 8.33
CA VAL A 14 12.52 -16.28 7.25
C VAL A 14 11.78 -17.06 6.18
N PHE A 15 11.93 -16.63 4.93
CA PHE A 15 11.40 -17.33 3.76
C PHE A 15 12.38 -17.20 2.58
N GLU A 16 12.03 -17.77 1.43
CA GLU A 16 12.88 -17.72 0.23
C GLU A 16 12.25 -16.86 -0.87
N LEU A 17 13.11 -16.10 -1.56
CA LEU A 17 12.80 -15.39 -2.80
C LEU A 17 13.63 -15.98 -3.94
N GLU A 18 13.08 -15.99 -5.15
CA GLU A 18 13.74 -16.58 -6.31
C GLU A 18 14.19 -15.49 -7.30
N SER A 19 15.33 -15.71 -7.95
CA SER A 19 15.84 -14.89 -9.06
C SER A 19 16.52 -15.79 -10.09
N GLY A 20 15.83 -16.04 -11.20
CA GLY A 20 16.23 -17.10 -12.13
C GLY A 20 16.30 -18.45 -11.40
N GLU A 21 17.47 -19.09 -11.43
CA GLU A 21 17.74 -20.36 -10.73
C GLU A 21 18.24 -20.18 -9.30
N HIS A 22 18.52 -18.94 -8.86
CA HIS A 22 19.06 -18.65 -7.54
C HIS A 22 17.94 -18.43 -6.53
N LYS A 23 18.13 -18.99 -5.33
CA LYS A 23 17.25 -18.77 -4.18
C LYS A 23 17.97 -17.94 -3.14
N TYR A 24 17.35 -16.84 -2.74
CA TYR A 24 17.83 -15.95 -1.70
C TYR A 24 17.00 -16.12 -0.44
N GLN A 25 17.64 -16.09 0.72
CA GLN A 25 16.88 -15.96 1.97
C GLN A 25 16.37 -14.53 2.11
N ALA A 26 15.13 -14.41 2.55
CA ALA A 26 14.47 -13.16 2.83
C ALA A 26 13.99 -13.14 4.28
N LEU A 27 14.10 -11.97 4.91
CA LEU A 27 13.67 -11.71 6.26
C LEU A 27 12.45 -10.79 6.19
N GLU A 28 11.26 -11.35 6.38
CA GLU A 28 10.01 -10.62 6.43
C GLU A 28 9.86 -9.92 7.79
N ILE A 29 9.58 -8.61 7.74
CA ILE A 29 9.31 -7.77 8.90
C ILE A 29 7.79 -7.63 9.04
N ASN A 30 7.25 -8.31 10.04
CA ASN A 30 5.83 -8.28 10.40
C ASN A 30 5.61 -7.34 11.59
N LEU A 31 4.86 -6.26 11.38
CA LEU A 31 4.45 -5.36 12.46
C LEU A 31 3.12 -5.85 13.04
N VAL A 32 3.15 -6.45 14.22
CA VAL A 32 1.97 -7.04 14.86
C VAL A 32 1.18 -5.95 15.57
N GLU A 33 -0.01 -5.69 15.05
CA GLU A 33 -1.04 -4.78 15.60
C GLU A 33 -0.48 -3.53 16.32
N PRO A 34 0.19 -2.60 15.62
CA PRO A 34 0.39 -1.29 16.18
C PRO A 34 -0.97 -0.56 16.20
N LYS A 35 -1.69 -0.65 17.33
CA LYS A 35 -2.74 0.35 17.63
C LYS A 35 -2.15 1.76 17.61
N ASP A 36 -0.86 1.86 17.94
CA ASP A 36 -0.01 3.05 17.93
C ASP A 36 1.27 2.81 17.13
N LEU A 37 1.97 3.88 16.73
CA LEU A 37 3.28 3.77 16.10
C LEU A 37 4.25 2.92 16.92
N ILE A 38 5.02 2.05 16.26
CA ILE A 38 6.07 1.29 16.94
C ILE A 38 7.15 2.23 17.49
N SER A 39 7.66 1.95 18.69
CA SER A 39 8.71 2.74 19.33
C SER A 39 10.09 2.12 19.11
N VAL A 40 11.13 2.95 19.21
CA VAL A 40 12.53 2.50 19.11
C VAL A 40 12.90 1.50 20.20
N SER A 41 12.24 1.56 21.37
CA SER A 41 12.47 0.61 22.47
C SER A 41 12.14 -0.85 22.08
N GLU A 42 11.24 -1.06 21.11
CA GLU A 42 10.90 -2.41 20.62
C GLU A 42 12.13 -3.12 20.01
N MET A 43 13.16 -2.38 19.57
CA MET A 43 14.41 -2.97 19.08
C MET A 43 15.14 -3.81 20.13
N GLN A 44 14.99 -3.48 21.42
CA GLN A 44 15.70 -4.18 22.50
C GLN A 44 15.23 -5.63 22.65
N MET A 45 13.98 -5.90 22.27
CA MET A 45 13.35 -7.22 22.34
C MET A 45 13.32 -7.92 20.98
N LEU A 46 13.93 -7.34 19.95
CA LEU A 46 13.92 -7.89 18.60
C LEU A 46 14.83 -9.12 18.54
N GLU A 47 14.21 -10.30 18.50
CA GLU A 47 14.88 -11.58 18.34
C GLU A 47 15.11 -11.89 16.86
N ILE A 48 16.31 -12.32 16.52
CA ILE A 48 16.64 -12.78 15.17
C ILE A 48 16.24 -14.26 15.07
N PRO A 49 15.47 -14.66 14.05
CA PRO A 49 15.05 -16.06 13.91
C PRO A 49 16.27 -17.00 13.83
N PRO A 50 16.31 -18.09 14.62
CA PRO A 50 17.46 -19.00 14.66
C PRO A 50 17.73 -19.71 13.33
N GLU A 51 16.72 -19.82 12.46
CA GLU A 51 16.81 -20.38 11.11
C GLU A 51 17.49 -19.45 10.09
N LEU A 52 17.69 -18.16 10.41
CA LEU A 52 18.35 -17.20 9.53
C LEU A 52 19.86 -17.53 9.42
N ASN A 53 20.32 -17.85 8.20
CA ASN A 53 21.71 -18.22 7.98
C ASN A 53 22.59 -16.98 7.76
N LEU A 54 23.34 -16.56 8.79
CA LEU A 54 24.21 -15.39 8.72
C LEU A 54 25.45 -15.55 7.82
N GLN A 55 25.70 -16.74 7.26
CA GLN A 55 26.75 -16.95 6.26
C GLN A 55 26.27 -16.69 4.82
N ARG A 56 24.97 -16.41 4.65
CA ARG A 56 24.33 -16.13 3.37
C ARG A 56 23.84 -14.68 3.31
N GLU A 57 23.64 -14.19 2.11
CA GLU A 57 22.98 -12.93 1.79
C GLU A 57 21.61 -12.77 2.43
N ILE A 58 21.16 -11.56 2.76
CA ILE A 58 19.83 -11.35 3.36
C ILE A 58 19.07 -10.29 2.57
N ILE A 59 17.85 -10.61 2.16
CA ILE A 59 16.90 -9.62 1.61
C ILE A 59 15.91 -9.21 2.69
N LEU A 60 15.90 -7.94 3.07
CA LEU A 60 14.89 -7.37 3.98
C LEU A 60 13.59 -7.14 3.21
N TYR A 61 12.49 -7.68 3.74
CA TYR A 61 11.18 -7.66 3.12
C TYR A 61 10.12 -7.17 4.11
N GLY A 62 9.10 -6.45 3.65
CA GLY A 62 7.96 -6.03 4.48
C GLY A 62 7.78 -4.51 4.56
N VAL A 63 6.93 -4.06 5.48
CA VAL A 63 6.64 -2.63 5.69
C VAL A 63 7.04 -2.26 7.11
N ALA A 64 8.07 -1.43 7.23
CA ALA A 64 8.53 -0.94 8.53
C ALA A 64 9.12 0.48 8.43
N PRO A 65 9.22 1.20 9.57
CA PRO A 65 9.93 2.47 9.61
C PRO A 65 11.39 2.35 9.18
N ASN A 66 11.90 3.39 8.53
CA ASN A 66 13.28 3.43 8.01
C ASN A 66 14.34 3.14 9.08
N TRP A 67 14.10 3.54 10.34
CA TRP A 67 15.03 3.26 11.43
C TRP A 67 15.13 1.76 11.76
N LEU A 68 14.09 0.96 11.49
CA LEU A 68 14.11 -0.49 11.75
C LEU A 68 14.94 -1.18 10.69
N TYR A 69 14.76 -0.78 9.43
CA TYR A 69 15.65 -1.17 8.34
C TYR A 69 17.10 -0.83 8.67
N GLY A 70 17.38 0.41 9.10
CA GLY A 70 18.73 0.82 9.51
C GLY A 70 19.31 -0.06 10.63
N ASN A 71 18.49 -0.41 11.64
CA ASN A 71 18.92 -1.30 12.71
C ASN A 71 19.24 -2.71 12.21
N LEU A 72 18.38 -3.29 11.36
CA LEU A 72 18.59 -4.62 10.79
C LEU A 72 19.81 -4.67 9.87
N ILE A 73 19.97 -3.68 8.98
CA ILE A 73 21.17 -3.54 8.14
C ILE A 73 22.43 -3.50 9.01
N TRP A 74 22.41 -2.74 10.09
CA TRP A 74 23.54 -2.68 11.02
C TRP A 74 23.78 -4.00 11.75
N ARG A 75 22.74 -4.73 12.17
CA ARG A 75 22.90 -6.06 12.81
C ARG A 75 23.49 -7.10 11.86
N PHE A 76 23.20 -6.98 10.57
CA PHE A 76 23.64 -7.91 9.53
C PHE A 76 24.87 -7.40 8.77
N TYR A 77 25.62 -6.43 9.31
CA TYR A 77 26.75 -5.83 8.59
C TYR A 77 27.89 -6.78 8.21
N ASN A 78 27.97 -7.97 8.83
CA ASN A 78 29.00 -8.99 8.55
C ASN A 78 28.53 -10.10 7.59
N VAL A 79 27.26 -10.10 7.16
CA VAL A 79 26.79 -11.09 6.17
C VAL A 79 27.34 -10.72 4.78
N PRO A 80 27.39 -11.64 3.80
CA PRO A 80 27.94 -11.36 2.48
C PRO A 80 27.40 -10.07 1.83
N TRP A 81 26.09 -9.88 1.87
CA TRP A 81 25.44 -8.61 1.53
C TRP A 81 23.99 -8.58 2.05
N VAL A 82 23.47 -7.37 2.22
CA VAL A 82 22.10 -7.08 2.62
C VAL A 82 21.43 -6.27 1.53
N ALA A 83 20.21 -6.63 1.15
CA ALA A 83 19.39 -5.88 0.20
C ALA A 83 18.03 -5.50 0.80
N SER A 84 17.42 -4.44 0.29
CA SER A 84 16.04 -4.06 0.60
C SER A 84 15.13 -4.36 -0.59
N PHE A 85 14.07 -5.11 -0.36
CA PHE A 85 13.08 -5.40 -1.40
C PHE A 85 12.17 -4.20 -1.66
N ASP A 86 12.04 -3.77 -2.92
CA ASP A 86 11.05 -2.81 -3.39
C ASP A 86 9.99 -3.54 -4.21
N ILE A 87 8.80 -3.66 -3.62
CA ILE A 87 7.64 -4.31 -4.23
C ILE A 87 7.17 -3.63 -5.53
N ARG A 88 7.43 -2.32 -5.69
CA ARG A 88 6.98 -1.56 -6.88
C ARG A 88 7.82 -1.89 -8.10
N SER A 89 9.08 -2.22 -7.92
CA SER A 89 9.97 -2.65 -9.01
C SER A 89 10.12 -4.17 -9.08
N LYS A 90 9.67 -4.90 -8.05
CA LYS A 90 9.90 -6.35 -7.88
C LYS A 90 11.40 -6.67 -7.88
N THR A 91 12.18 -5.83 -7.19
CA THR A 91 13.64 -5.98 -7.12
C THR A 91 14.14 -5.82 -5.69
N ALA A 92 15.24 -6.48 -5.37
CA ALA A 92 16.00 -6.24 -4.16
C ALA A 92 17.21 -5.36 -4.50
N VAL A 93 17.31 -4.20 -3.84
CA VAL A 93 18.42 -3.26 -4.02
C VAL A 93 19.45 -3.50 -2.92
N VAL A 94 20.68 -3.82 -3.28
CA VAL A 94 21.76 -4.07 -2.33
C VAL A 94 22.11 -2.77 -1.61
N VAL A 95 22.11 -2.79 -0.28
CA VAL A 95 22.36 -1.61 0.56
C VAL A 95 23.66 -1.72 1.37
N SER A 96 24.19 -2.93 1.53
CA SER A 96 25.46 -3.20 2.19
C SER A 96 26.06 -4.48 1.61
N SER A 97 27.38 -4.52 1.43
CA SER A 97 28.10 -5.69 0.93
C SER A 97 29.46 -5.82 1.60
N CYS A 98 29.86 -7.05 1.86
CA CYS A 98 31.19 -7.46 2.31
C CYS A 98 31.92 -8.31 1.26
N THR A 99 31.37 -8.45 0.06
CA THR A 99 32.00 -9.18 -1.05
C THR A 99 32.38 -8.23 -2.17
N SER A 100 33.32 -8.65 -3.02
CA SER A 100 33.73 -7.88 -4.21
C SER A 100 32.89 -8.17 -5.44
N SER A 101 31.97 -9.14 -5.38
CA SER A 101 31.17 -9.58 -6.52
C SER A 101 29.85 -8.84 -6.67
N ILE A 102 29.38 -8.21 -5.59
CA ILE A 102 28.13 -7.45 -5.52
C ILE A 102 28.39 -6.18 -4.73
N GLU A 103 27.97 -5.03 -5.26
CA GLU A 103 28.19 -3.72 -4.67
C GLU A 103 26.87 -3.07 -4.20
N PRO A 104 26.90 -2.16 -3.21
CA PRO A 104 25.74 -1.36 -2.86
C PRO A 104 25.21 -0.58 -4.08
N GLY A 105 23.92 -0.69 -4.33
CA GLY A 105 23.25 -0.16 -5.53
C GLY A 105 22.93 -1.21 -6.58
N ASP A 106 23.54 -2.41 -6.52
CA ASP A 106 23.19 -3.51 -7.39
C ASP A 106 21.73 -3.93 -7.21
N ILE A 107 21.11 -4.33 -8.32
CA ILE A 107 19.69 -4.65 -8.40
C ILE A 107 19.55 -6.15 -8.69
N ILE A 108 18.91 -6.86 -7.78
CA ILE A 108 18.58 -8.27 -7.91
C ILE A 108 17.10 -8.38 -8.31
N PRO A 109 16.77 -8.81 -9.54
CA PRO A 109 15.38 -9.00 -9.94
C PRO A 109 14.78 -10.17 -9.17
N ILE A 110 13.57 -10.02 -8.65
CA ILE A 110 12.89 -11.10 -7.93
C ILE A 110 11.76 -11.63 -8.81
N ASN A 111 11.70 -12.94 -8.94
CA ASN A 111 10.66 -13.65 -9.65
C ASN A 111 9.63 -14.17 -8.66
N THR A 112 8.37 -13.98 -9.00
CA THR A 112 7.23 -14.51 -8.26
C THR A 112 6.38 -15.32 -9.22
N ASN A 113 6.19 -16.61 -8.93
CA ASN A 113 5.34 -17.48 -9.75
C ASN A 113 3.84 -17.33 -9.38
N ARG A 114 3.41 -16.13 -8.98
CA ARG A 114 2.03 -15.86 -8.54
C ARG A 114 1.23 -15.31 -9.71
N THR A 115 -0.01 -15.75 -9.84
CA THR A 115 -0.98 -15.10 -10.72
C THR A 115 -1.28 -13.69 -10.19
N PRO A 116 -1.44 -12.67 -11.05
CA PRO A 116 -1.77 -11.31 -10.62
C PRO A 116 -3.01 -11.28 -9.72
N SER A 117 -2.85 -10.74 -8.52
CA SER A 117 -3.87 -10.69 -7.48
C SER A 117 -4.91 -9.60 -7.71
N LEU A 118 -5.81 -9.42 -6.74
CA LEU A 118 -6.86 -8.41 -6.76
C LEU A 118 -6.25 -7.00 -6.67
N ALA A 119 -6.61 -6.13 -7.61
CA ALA A 119 -6.29 -4.71 -7.56
C ALA A 119 -7.56 -3.88 -7.64
N ILE A 120 -7.83 -3.10 -6.59
CA ILE A 120 -9.04 -2.29 -6.44
C ILE A 120 -8.66 -0.82 -6.61
N PHE A 121 -9.14 -0.23 -7.70
CA PHE A 121 -8.99 1.18 -8.00
C PHE A 121 -9.99 2.01 -7.17
N ILE A 122 -9.47 2.85 -6.27
CA ILE A 122 -10.28 3.72 -5.41
C ILE A 122 -10.32 5.11 -6.05
N CYS A 123 -11.49 5.51 -6.50
CA CYS A 123 -11.69 6.75 -7.24
C CYS A 123 -12.91 7.53 -6.75
N GLY A 124 -13.11 8.71 -7.33
CA GLY A 124 -14.12 9.66 -6.86
C GLY A 124 -13.65 11.11 -6.79
N ALA A 125 -14.62 12.02 -6.70
CA ALA A 125 -14.36 13.45 -6.73
C ALA A 125 -13.46 13.93 -5.58
N PRO A 126 -12.79 15.09 -5.70
CA PRO A 126 -12.02 15.67 -4.60
C PRO A 126 -12.88 15.85 -3.34
N ASP A 127 -12.26 15.79 -2.17
CA ASP A 127 -12.90 16.03 -0.87
C ASP A 127 -14.13 15.14 -0.56
N SER A 128 -14.20 13.94 -1.16
CA SER A 128 -15.29 12.98 -0.95
C SER A 128 -14.97 11.86 0.05
N GLY A 129 -13.76 11.84 0.61
CA GLY A 129 -13.35 10.80 1.58
C GLY A 129 -12.53 9.64 1.00
N LYS A 130 -12.13 9.68 -0.29
CA LYS A 130 -11.28 8.64 -0.92
C LYS A 130 -10.10 8.18 -0.07
N SER A 131 -9.26 9.13 0.35
CA SER A 131 -8.04 8.83 1.11
C SER A 131 -8.32 8.23 2.48
N ILE A 132 -9.46 8.60 3.06
CA ILE A 132 -9.93 8.10 4.35
C ILE A 132 -10.44 6.67 4.17
N LEU A 133 -11.26 6.43 3.14
CA LEU A 133 -11.71 5.09 2.77
C LEU A 133 -10.53 4.16 2.46
N SER A 134 -9.58 4.57 1.63
CA SER A 134 -8.43 3.76 1.24
C SER A 134 -7.56 3.39 2.44
N HIS A 135 -7.37 4.33 3.36
CA HIS A 135 -6.66 4.08 4.63
C HIS A 135 -7.45 3.18 5.59
N ALA A 136 -8.77 3.41 5.72
CA ALA A 136 -9.63 2.61 6.57
C ALA A 136 -9.71 1.15 6.08
N LEU A 137 -9.80 0.92 4.76
CA LEU A 137 -9.73 -0.40 4.14
C LEU A 137 -8.39 -1.10 4.41
N ARG A 138 -7.27 -0.39 4.21
CA ARG A 138 -5.92 -0.89 4.51
C ARG A 138 -5.78 -1.37 5.95
N ARG A 139 -6.49 -0.77 6.91
CA ARG A 139 -6.47 -1.16 8.33
C ARG A 139 -7.49 -2.23 8.68
N SER A 140 -8.69 -2.16 8.11
CA SER A 140 -9.80 -3.03 8.49
C SER A 140 -9.66 -4.43 7.92
N LEU A 141 -9.23 -4.56 6.66
CA LEU A 141 -9.13 -5.86 6.02
C LEU A 141 -8.10 -6.79 6.71
N PRO A 142 -6.87 -6.37 7.05
CA PRO A 142 -5.94 -7.23 7.79
C PRO A 142 -6.39 -7.53 9.22
N ALA A 143 -7.19 -6.66 9.84
CA ALA A 143 -7.75 -6.93 11.16
C ALA A 143 -8.80 -8.06 11.14
N ILE A 144 -9.49 -8.24 9.99
CA ILE A 144 -10.49 -9.29 9.80
C ILE A 144 -9.85 -10.56 9.23
N ARG A 145 -8.87 -10.41 8.32
CA ARG A 145 -8.11 -11.48 7.68
C ARG A 145 -6.61 -11.21 7.85
N PRO A 146 -6.01 -11.59 8.98
CA PRO A 146 -4.56 -11.41 9.21
C PRO A 146 -3.68 -12.23 8.26
N ASP A 147 -4.24 -13.22 7.60
CA ASP A 147 -3.57 -14.13 6.66
C ASP A 147 -3.36 -13.55 5.26
N ILE A 148 -4.01 -12.43 4.92
CA ILE A 148 -3.86 -11.78 3.61
C ILE A 148 -2.90 -10.59 3.68
N LYS A 149 -2.03 -10.48 2.68
CA LYS A 149 -1.12 -9.35 2.48
C LYS A 149 -1.84 -8.28 1.69
N ILE A 150 -1.89 -7.06 2.23
CA ILE A 150 -2.57 -5.91 1.62
C ILE A 150 -1.62 -4.73 1.52
N LEU A 151 -1.58 -4.11 0.34
CA LEU A 151 -0.84 -2.87 0.13
C LEU A 151 -1.76 -1.75 -0.35
N LEU A 152 -1.60 -0.56 0.23
CA LEU A 152 -2.18 0.67 -0.29
C LEU A 152 -1.13 1.39 -1.14
N HIS A 153 -1.31 1.34 -2.46
CA HIS A 153 -0.50 2.06 -3.43
C HIS A 153 -1.12 3.44 -3.71
N ARG A 154 -0.39 4.49 -3.34
CA ARG A 154 -0.76 5.89 -3.55
C ARG A 154 -0.13 6.38 -4.85
N ALA A 155 -0.93 6.58 -5.89
CA ALA A 155 -0.51 7.08 -7.20
C ALA A 155 -1.00 8.51 -7.41
N ASN A 156 -0.61 9.39 -6.49
CA ASN A 156 -0.93 10.82 -6.45
C ASN A 156 0.35 11.67 -6.33
N TRP A 157 0.39 12.81 -7.04
CA TRP A 157 1.52 13.74 -7.04
C TRP A 157 1.35 14.93 -6.08
N ASP A 158 0.22 15.04 -5.40
CA ASP A 158 -0.19 16.22 -4.65
C ASP A 158 0.36 16.27 -3.22
N GLY A 159 1.33 15.40 -2.91
CA GLY A 159 1.98 15.31 -1.60
C GLY A 159 1.15 14.59 -0.55
N GLU A 160 -0.05 14.11 -0.88
CA GLU A 160 -0.86 13.33 0.06
C GLU A 160 -0.31 11.91 0.25
N GLY A 161 -0.37 11.43 1.49
CA GLY A 161 0.00 10.06 1.83
C GLY A 161 -0.55 9.69 3.20
N ASN A 162 -0.20 8.48 3.65
CA ASN A 162 -0.72 7.96 4.93
C ASN A 162 -0.30 8.82 6.13
N HIS A 163 0.82 9.54 6.03
CA HIS A 163 1.27 10.49 7.06
C HIS A 163 0.22 11.56 7.40
N THR A 164 -0.62 11.98 6.45
CA THR A 164 -1.71 12.95 6.70
C THR A 164 -2.76 12.39 7.67
N LEU A 165 -2.98 11.07 7.63
CA LEU A 165 -3.97 10.38 8.44
C LEU A 165 -3.35 9.76 9.69
N GLU A 166 -2.08 9.42 9.68
CA GLU A 166 -1.38 8.75 10.78
C GLU A 166 -0.74 9.73 11.76
N ASN A 167 -0.36 10.93 11.32
CA ASN A 167 0.26 11.92 12.20
C ASN A 167 -0.78 12.46 13.22
N PRO A 168 -0.48 12.45 14.53
CA PRO A 168 -1.31 13.09 15.55
C PRO A 168 -1.43 14.61 15.36
N ASP A 169 -0.38 15.27 14.85
CA ASP A 169 -0.37 16.71 14.56
C ASP A 169 -0.93 16.96 13.14
N THR A 170 -2.24 17.17 13.07
CA THR A 170 -2.96 17.38 11.81
C THR A 170 -2.56 18.67 11.11
N ASP A 171 -2.20 19.71 11.87
CA ASP A 171 -1.82 21.02 11.32
C ASP A 171 -0.44 20.95 10.69
N LEU A 172 0.52 20.29 11.36
CA LEU A 172 1.84 20.01 10.79
C LEU A 172 1.73 19.14 9.54
N ALA A 173 0.92 18.07 9.60
CA ALA A 173 0.74 17.19 8.46
C ALA A 173 0.15 17.94 7.25
N LYS A 174 -0.87 18.77 7.47
CA LYS A 174 -1.45 19.63 6.43
C LYS A 174 -0.43 20.62 5.88
N LYS A 175 0.33 21.30 6.74
CA LYS A 175 1.38 22.24 6.33
C LYS A 175 2.46 21.56 5.49
N LEU A 176 2.88 20.35 5.85
CA LEU A 176 3.87 19.57 5.11
C LEU A 176 3.30 19.08 3.77
N LYS A 177 2.05 18.63 3.72
CA LYS A 177 1.36 18.29 2.47
C LYS A 177 1.35 19.49 1.53
N ASP A 178 0.93 20.66 2.00
CA ASP A 178 0.85 21.87 1.19
C ASP A 178 2.24 22.32 0.70
N LYS A 179 3.28 22.21 1.54
CA LYS A 179 4.66 22.56 1.19
C LYS A 179 5.26 21.62 0.13
N ASN A 180 4.88 20.33 0.16
CA ASN A 180 5.41 19.31 -0.75
C ASN A 180 4.49 19.01 -1.94
N LYS A 181 3.41 19.78 -2.12
CA LYS A 181 2.46 19.58 -3.20
C LYS A 181 3.12 19.87 -4.55
N SER A 182 3.33 18.82 -5.34
CA SER A 182 3.73 18.99 -6.73
C SER A 182 2.51 19.33 -7.61
N ARG A 183 2.72 20.19 -8.62
CA ARG A 183 1.69 20.59 -9.58
C ARG A 183 2.14 20.24 -10.99
N ILE A 184 2.45 18.97 -11.21
CA ILE A 184 2.96 18.44 -12.48
C ILE A 184 2.06 18.86 -13.66
N HIS A 185 0.74 18.79 -13.48
CA HIS A 185 -0.27 19.23 -14.46
C HIS A 185 -0.23 20.71 -14.85
N LYS A 186 0.54 21.56 -14.14
CA LYS A 186 0.70 22.98 -14.45
C LYS A 186 2.04 23.31 -15.11
N LEU A 187 2.90 22.31 -15.32
CA LEU A 187 4.19 22.51 -15.95
C LEU A 187 4.05 22.59 -17.48
N PRO A 188 4.97 23.27 -18.19
CA PRO A 188 4.90 23.40 -19.65
C PRO A 188 4.92 22.06 -20.40
N ASN A 189 5.52 21.03 -19.82
CA ASN A 189 5.61 19.66 -20.33
C ASN A 189 4.72 18.68 -19.53
N ALA A 190 3.57 19.15 -19.04
CA ALA A 190 2.67 18.37 -18.21
C ALA A 190 2.28 17.02 -18.83
N ASP A 191 1.94 16.99 -20.13
CA ASP A 191 1.46 15.78 -20.80
C ASP A 191 2.50 14.66 -20.76
N GLU A 192 3.75 14.95 -21.15
CA GLU A 192 4.86 13.99 -21.12
C GLU A 192 5.16 13.50 -19.69
N LEU A 193 5.14 14.42 -18.72
CA LEU A 193 5.40 14.08 -17.31
C LEU A 193 4.28 13.21 -16.73
N LEU A 194 3.02 13.52 -17.04
CA LEU A 194 1.87 12.75 -16.59
C LEU A 194 1.86 11.36 -17.22
N GLU A 195 2.18 11.25 -18.50
CA GLU A 195 2.31 9.96 -19.18
C GLU A 195 3.37 9.09 -18.49
N LYS A 196 4.60 9.59 -18.34
CA LYS A 196 5.69 8.86 -17.66
C LYS A 196 5.32 8.50 -16.22
N TYR A 197 4.66 9.41 -15.51
CA TYR A 197 4.21 9.20 -14.14
C TYR A 197 3.21 8.04 -14.04
N PHE A 198 2.16 8.03 -14.87
CA PHE A 198 1.16 6.97 -14.83
C PHE A 198 1.66 5.65 -15.40
N GLN A 199 2.61 5.67 -16.34
CA GLN A 199 3.30 4.44 -16.78
C GLN A 199 4.14 3.82 -15.65
N TYR A 200 4.85 4.65 -14.87
CA TYR A 200 5.56 4.16 -13.68
C TYR A 200 4.60 3.52 -12.67
N HIS A 201 3.47 4.18 -12.39
CA HIS A 201 2.48 3.64 -11.46
C HIS A 201 1.76 2.40 -11.98
N ALA A 202 1.52 2.31 -13.29
CA ALA A 202 0.98 1.12 -13.93
C ALA A 202 1.92 -0.07 -13.70
N LYS A 203 3.22 0.10 -13.99
CA LYS A 203 4.22 -0.95 -13.74
C LYS A 203 4.33 -1.31 -12.25
N ALA A 204 4.22 -0.33 -11.37
CA ALA A 204 4.18 -0.58 -9.94
C ALA A 204 2.97 -1.44 -9.53
N VAL A 205 1.77 -1.13 -10.03
CA VAL A 205 0.56 -1.93 -9.74
C VAL A 205 0.71 -3.35 -10.29
N GLU A 206 1.20 -3.51 -11.53
CA GLU A 206 1.49 -4.82 -12.12
C GLU A 206 2.40 -5.65 -11.21
N ASN A 207 3.53 -5.08 -10.78
CA ASN A 207 4.50 -5.75 -9.91
C ASN A 207 3.93 -6.07 -8.52
N ILE A 208 3.19 -5.14 -7.91
CA ILE A 208 2.58 -5.33 -6.59
C ILE A 208 1.61 -6.52 -6.61
N ARG A 209 0.83 -6.67 -7.68
CA ARG A 209 -0.16 -7.74 -7.83
C ARG A 209 0.45 -9.14 -7.86
N GLU A 210 1.73 -9.28 -8.16
CA GLU A 210 2.41 -10.57 -8.10
C GLU A 210 2.95 -10.90 -6.69
N VAL A 211 2.81 -9.99 -5.73
CA VAL A 211 3.46 -10.09 -4.42
C VAL A 211 2.46 -10.12 -3.26
N VAL A 212 1.40 -9.31 -3.32
CA VAL A 212 0.35 -9.23 -2.27
C VAL A 212 -0.96 -9.84 -2.75
N ASP A 213 -1.89 -10.09 -1.81
CA ASP A 213 -3.22 -10.67 -2.13
C ASP A 213 -4.22 -9.59 -2.55
N ILE A 214 -4.12 -8.38 -1.99
CA ILE A 214 -4.91 -7.21 -2.40
C ILE A 214 -4.05 -5.96 -2.53
N SER A 215 -4.12 -5.30 -3.68
CA SER A 215 -3.62 -3.94 -3.89
C SER A 215 -4.78 -2.94 -3.92
N LEU A 216 -4.79 -2.00 -2.97
CA LEU A 216 -5.67 -0.84 -3.00
C LEU A 216 -4.93 0.28 -3.74
N VAL A 217 -5.48 0.76 -4.86
CA VAL A 217 -4.84 1.74 -5.73
C VAL A 217 -5.60 3.05 -5.64
N ASP A 218 -5.03 4.03 -4.95
CA ASP A 218 -5.63 5.34 -4.74
C ASP A 218 -5.01 6.36 -5.71
N VAL A 219 -5.84 6.89 -6.60
CA VAL A 219 -5.44 7.81 -7.67
C VAL A 219 -6.18 9.13 -7.51
N GLY A 220 -5.48 10.25 -7.75
CA GLY A 220 -5.97 11.60 -7.50
C GLY A 220 -7.38 11.89 -8.08
N GLY A 221 -8.11 12.81 -7.45
CA GLY A 221 -9.58 12.91 -7.54
C GLY A 221 -10.24 13.43 -8.83
N MET A 222 -9.55 13.52 -9.96
CA MET A 222 -10.13 13.96 -11.23
C MET A 222 -10.32 12.77 -12.18
N ALA A 223 -11.42 12.65 -12.91
CA ALA A 223 -11.58 11.59 -13.92
C ALA A 223 -10.88 12.02 -15.22
N GLU A 224 -9.70 11.45 -15.51
CA GLU A 224 -8.84 11.87 -16.62
C GLU A 224 -8.22 10.65 -17.33
N GLU A 225 -8.16 10.68 -18.66
CA GLU A 225 -7.66 9.56 -19.48
C GLU A 225 -6.18 9.25 -19.26
N CYS A 226 -5.38 10.21 -18.80
CA CYS A 226 -3.98 9.98 -18.44
C CYS A 226 -3.80 8.88 -17.38
N LYS A 227 -4.87 8.52 -16.64
CA LYS A 227 -4.89 7.44 -15.63
C LYS A 227 -5.11 6.06 -16.23
N ASN A 228 -5.46 5.96 -17.51
CA ASN A 228 -5.73 4.69 -18.19
C ASN A 228 -4.65 3.63 -17.97
N PRO A 229 -3.34 3.94 -18.03
CA PRO A 229 -2.30 2.95 -17.76
C PRO A 229 -2.45 2.27 -16.39
N VAL A 230 -2.83 3.02 -15.34
CA VAL A 230 -3.04 2.46 -14.00
C VAL A 230 -4.36 1.71 -13.91
N ILE A 231 -5.41 2.24 -14.54
CA ILE A 231 -6.74 1.62 -14.58
C ILE A 231 -6.65 0.23 -15.22
N GLU A 232 -5.93 0.10 -16.34
CA GLU A 232 -5.77 -1.17 -17.06
C GLU A 232 -4.99 -2.23 -16.27
N GLN A 233 -4.23 -1.83 -15.24
CA GLN A 233 -3.55 -2.75 -14.33
C GLN A 233 -4.39 -3.13 -13.11
N CYS A 234 -5.53 -2.48 -12.91
CA CYS A 234 -6.48 -2.84 -11.85
C CYS A 234 -7.46 -3.92 -12.32
N SER A 235 -8.29 -4.44 -11.42
CA SER A 235 -9.31 -5.46 -11.71
C SER A 235 -10.72 -4.99 -11.39
N HIS A 236 -10.87 -4.23 -10.31
CA HIS A 236 -12.13 -3.72 -9.80
C HIS A 236 -12.00 -2.24 -9.47
N TYR A 237 -13.13 -1.54 -9.30
CA TYR A 237 -13.11 -0.17 -8.80
C TYR A 237 -14.21 0.11 -7.78
N ILE A 238 -13.91 1.04 -6.88
CA ILE A 238 -14.84 1.64 -5.92
C ILE A 238 -14.87 3.14 -6.18
N VAL A 239 -16.06 3.69 -6.43
CA VAL A 239 -16.27 5.14 -6.56
C VAL A 239 -16.83 5.67 -5.24
N ILE A 240 -16.19 6.68 -4.66
CA ILE A 240 -16.74 7.42 -3.51
C ILE A 240 -16.84 8.91 -3.85
N SER A 241 -18.06 9.46 -3.83
CA SER A 241 -18.31 10.85 -4.18
C SER A 241 -19.37 11.47 -3.28
N ARG A 242 -19.16 12.71 -2.86
CA ARG A 242 -20.23 13.55 -2.28
C ARG A 242 -21.07 14.26 -3.33
N TYR A 243 -20.67 14.13 -4.60
CA TYR A 243 -21.24 14.78 -5.77
C TYR A 243 -21.76 13.68 -6.71
N PRO A 244 -23.07 13.35 -6.67
CA PRO A 244 -23.64 12.26 -7.47
C PRO A 244 -23.35 12.39 -8.96
N GLU A 245 -23.33 13.61 -9.49
CA GLU A 245 -23.04 13.92 -10.88
C GLU A 245 -21.60 13.54 -11.29
N LYS A 246 -20.66 13.52 -10.34
CA LYS A 246 -19.27 13.15 -10.58
C LYS A 246 -19.02 11.64 -10.58
N ILE A 247 -19.99 10.84 -10.11
CA ILE A 247 -19.86 9.37 -10.10
C ILE A 247 -19.86 8.84 -11.53
N GLN A 248 -20.72 9.41 -12.39
CA GLN A 248 -20.84 9.00 -13.78
C GLN A 248 -19.54 9.18 -14.57
N GLU A 249 -18.81 10.28 -14.35
CA GLU A 249 -17.50 10.54 -14.98
C GLU A 249 -16.49 9.41 -14.67
N TRP A 250 -16.50 8.91 -13.44
CA TRP A 250 -15.63 7.79 -13.04
C TRP A 250 -16.09 6.45 -13.58
N HIS A 251 -17.40 6.21 -13.62
CA HIS A 251 -17.95 5.02 -14.28
C HIS A 251 -17.53 4.98 -15.73
N GLU A 252 -17.69 6.06 -16.48
CA GLU A 252 -17.32 6.12 -17.90
C GLU A 252 -15.82 5.86 -18.13
N LEU A 253 -14.96 6.41 -17.29
CA LEU A 253 -13.52 6.20 -17.39
C LEU A 253 -13.11 4.73 -17.11
N CYS A 254 -13.78 4.07 -16.18
CA CYS A 254 -13.48 2.69 -15.76
C CYS A 254 -14.27 1.63 -16.54
N LYS A 255 -15.35 2.04 -17.21
CA LYS A 255 -16.25 1.16 -17.97
C LYS A 255 -15.44 0.38 -19.00
N ASP A 256 -15.83 -0.87 -19.20
CA ASP A 256 -15.21 -1.85 -20.11
C ASP A 256 -13.79 -2.31 -19.73
N LYS A 257 -13.12 -1.63 -18.78
CA LYS A 257 -11.77 -1.99 -18.28
C LYS A 257 -11.80 -2.68 -16.93
N LEU A 258 -12.69 -2.24 -16.03
CA LEU A 258 -12.75 -2.71 -14.64
C LEU A 258 -14.15 -3.17 -14.25
N GLN A 259 -14.22 -4.12 -13.33
CA GLN A 259 -15.49 -4.56 -12.73
C GLN A 259 -15.92 -3.59 -11.62
N PRO A 260 -17.15 -3.03 -11.65
CA PRO A 260 -17.64 -2.19 -10.57
C PRO A 260 -17.83 -3.03 -9.31
N LEU A 261 -17.21 -2.62 -8.20
CA LEU A 261 -17.39 -3.28 -6.92
C LEU A 261 -18.37 -2.52 -6.03
N ALA A 262 -18.17 -1.20 -5.90
CA ALA A 262 -19.07 -0.38 -5.12
C ALA A 262 -19.14 1.09 -5.56
N VAL A 263 -20.29 1.71 -5.28
CA VAL A 263 -20.54 3.14 -5.36
C VAL A 263 -20.95 3.64 -3.97
N ILE A 264 -20.27 4.68 -3.50
CA ILE A 264 -20.46 5.26 -2.18
C ILE A 264 -20.85 6.73 -2.34
N HIS A 265 -22.10 7.02 -2.00
CA HIS A 265 -22.60 8.39 -1.83
C HIS A 265 -22.15 8.91 -0.47
N SER A 266 -21.10 9.71 -0.49
CA SER A 266 -20.44 10.24 0.71
C SER A 266 -21.25 11.37 1.34
N VAL A 267 -21.56 11.25 2.62
CA VAL A 267 -22.36 12.22 3.38
C VAL A 267 -21.65 12.71 4.65
N TRP A 268 -22.13 13.82 5.23
CA TRP A 268 -21.52 14.44 6.42
C TRP A 268 -22.11 13.92 7.73
N GLU A 269 -23.24 13.21 7.64
CA GLU A 269 -23.93 12.55 8.73
C GLU A 269 -23.34 11.17 8.99
N ASP A 270 -23.33 10.74 10.26
CA ASP A 270 -23.04 9.35 10.62
C ASP A 270 -24.22 8.47 10.21
N LYS A 271 -24.09 7.86 9.03
CA LYS A 271 -25.15 7.12 8.35
C LYS A 271 -24.53 6.04 7.48
N VAL A 272 -25.13 4.86 7.50
CA VAL A 272 -24.88 3.79 6.53
C VAL A 272 -26.24 3.27 6.05
N GLU A 273 -26.51 3.38 4.75
CA GLU A 273 -27.72 2.89 4.11
C GLU A 273 -27.34 2.15 2.83
N VAL A 274 -27.76 0.90 2.70
CA VAL A 274 -27.57 0.12 1.48
C VAL A 274 -28.75 0.41 0.54
N LEU A 275 -28.45 0.96 -0.63
CA LEU A 275 -29.45 1.25 -1.65
C LEU A 275 -29.73 0.00 -2.49
N HIS A 276 -28.67 -0.62 -3.02
CA HIS A 276 -28.76 -1.88 -3.75
C HIS A 276 -27.46 -2.69 -3.66
N THR A 277 -27.53 -3.99 -3.94
CA THR A 277 -26.37 -4.90 -3.96
C THR A 277 -26.06 -5.47 -5.34
N GLN A 278 -26.83 -5.05 -6.36
CA GLN A 278 -26.68 -5.51 -7.75
C GLN A 278 -26.94 -4.33 -8.70
N PRO A 279 -26.20 -4.21 -9.83
CA PRO A 279 -25.12 -5.10 -10.28
C PRO A 279 -23.81 -4.94 -9.48
N TYR A 280 -23.72 -3.90 -8.66
CA TYR A 280 -22.63 -3.65 -7.70
C TYR A 280 -23.25 -3.12 -6.39
N LEU A 281 -22.45 -3.03 -5.33
CA LEU A 281 -22.89 -2.47 -4.06
C LEU A 281 -23.05 -0.95 -4.17
N GLU A 282 -24.24 -0.41 -3.93
CA GLU A 282 -24.44 1.04 -3.82
C GLU A 282 -24.93 1.39 -2.42
N ILE A 283 -24.22 2.31 -1.77
CA ILE A 283 -24.49 2.73 -0.39
C ILE A 283 -24.45 4.26 -0.26
N ILE A 284 -25.23 4.77 0.68
CA ILE A 284 -25.00 6.09 1.28
C ILE A 284 -24.22 5.85 2.56
N ALA A 285 -23.04 6.45 2.68
CA ALA A 285 -22.21 6.26 3.86
C ALA A 285 -21.46 7.54 4.27
N GLY A 286 -21.36 7.75 5.58
CA GLY A 286 -20.66 8.86 6.22
C GLY A 286 -20.68 8.68 7.74
N LYS A 287 -19.99 9.51 8.51
CA LYS A 287 -19.11 10.58 8.05
C LYS A 287 -17.69 10.04 7.82
N TRP A 288 -17.08 10.39 6.68
CA TRP A 288 -15.71 9.97 6.36
C TRP A 288 -14.68 10.84 7.08
N GLU A 289 -14.31 10.45 8.30
CA GLU A 289 -13.28 11.10 9.11
C GLU A 289 -12.16 10.13 9.53
N LYS A 290 -11.07 10.68 10.07
CA LYS A 290 -9.96 9.88 10.59
C LYS A 290 -10.47 8.91 11.65
N GLY A 291 -10.20 7.61 11.45
CA GLY A 291 -10.63 6.55 12.37
C GLY A 291 -12.02 5.97 12.08
N VAL A 292 -12.66 6.37 10.98
CA VAL A 292 -13.94 5.80 10.55
C VAL A 292 -13.83 4.28 10.34
N GLN A 293 -14.89 3.56 10.72
CA GLN A 293 -15.04 2.15 10.41
C GLN A 293 -15.60 2.00 9.00
N VAL A 294 -15.02 1.09 8.22
CA VAL A 294 -15.56 0.78 6.89
C VAL A 294 -16.88 0.03 7.07
N PRO A 295 -17.96 0.39 6.34
CA PRO A 295 -19.22 -0.35 6.39
C PRO A 295 -19.04 -1.85 6.13
N ASP A 296 -19.63 -2.70 6.97
CA ASP A 296 -19.54 -4.16 6.85
C ASP A 296 -19.97 -4.68 5.48
N ALA A 297 -20.99 -4.06 4.88
CA ALA A 297 -21.46 -4.40 3.53
C ALA A 297 -20.33 -4.29 2.49
N LEU A 298 -19.49 -3.26 2.59
CA LEU A 298 -18.37 -3.04 1.68
C LEU A 298 -17.22 -4.01 1.94
N LEU A 299 -16.89 -4.25 3.22
CA LEU A 299 -15.88 -5.22 3.61
C LEU A 299 -16.25 -6.62 3.11
N ASN A 300 -17.52 -7.02 3.30
CA ASN A 300 -18.04 -8.30 2.84
C ASN A 300 -17.97 -8.44 1.31
N GLU A 301 -18.24 -7.38 0.54
CA GLU A 301 -18.09 -7.47 -0.91
C GLU A 301 -16.63 -7.64 -1.35
N ILE A 302 -15.69 -6.93 -0.73
CA ILE A 302 -14.27 -7.11 -1.04
C ILE A 302 -13.81 -8.54 -0.68
N LEU A 303 -14.24 -9.06 0.47
CA LEU A 303 -13.83 -10.38 0.95
C LEU A 303 -14.40 -11.54 0.14
N LYS A 304 -15.51 -11.36 -0.60
CA LYS A 304 -16.06 -12.38 -1.51
C LYS A 304 -15.19 -12.62 -2.75
N LEU A 305 -14.27 -11.71 -3.05
CA LEU A 305 -13.36 -11.81 -4.19
C LEU A 305 -12.08 -12.60 -3.89
N LEU A 306 -11.91 -13.06 -2.63
CA LEU A 306 -10.81 -13.88 -2.14
C LEU A 306 -11.23 -15.35 -2.01
#